data_AF-A0A1W9WYT9-F1
#
_entry.id   AF-A0A1W9WYT9-F1
#
_cell.length_a   1.000
_cell.length_b   1.000
_cell.length_c   1.000
_cell.angle_alpha   90.00
_cell.angle_beta   90.00
_cell.angle_gamma   90.00
#
_symmetry.space_group_name_H-M   'P 1'
#
loop_
_entity.id
_entity.type
_entity.pdbx_description
1 polymer ?
#
loop_
_entity_poly.entity_id
_entity_poly.type
_entity_poly.pdbx_seq_one_letter_code
_entity_poly.pdbx_strand_id
1 'polypeptide(L)'
;MKKNILPNLFNSKHYDSEKFDKYAKNLYQSADRSVISYTALGVLLGGSLGYGAFKMVTMAIGSSAIGGAFGYQLGLRSAYKQKTKAQIALCQLEIEKSVRAK
;
A
#
# COMPACT_ATOMS: atom_id res chain seq x y z
N MET A 1 -10.29 -6.37 7.81
CA MET A 1 -11.39 -5.89 6.94
C MET A 1 -11.38 -4.36 6.92
N LYS A 2 -10.98 -3.73 5.80
CA LYS A 2 -10.96 -2.26 5.66
C LYS A 2 -12.37 -1.82 5.22
N LYS A 3 -13.15 -1.22 6.12
CA LYS A 3 -14.50 -0.67 5.80
C LYS A 3 -14.36 0.26 4.59
N ASN A 4 -15.16 0.04 3.55
CA ASN A 4 -15.16 0.85 2.34
C ASN A 4 -15.94 2.14 2.65
N ILE A 5 -15.23 3.17 3.11
CA ILE A 5 -15.81 4.44 3.62
C ILE A 5 -16.20 5.40 2.48
N LEU A 6 -15.70 5.12 1.27
CA LEU A 6 -15.97 5.89 0.05
C LEU A 6 -17.45 6.27 -0.13
N PRO A 7 -18.42 5.33 -0.20
CA PRO A 7 -19.82 5.69 -0.45
C PRO A 7 -20.45 6.61 0.62
N ASN A 8 -19.99 6.53 1.88
CA ASN A 8 -20.48 7.41 2.95
C ASN A 8 -19.89 8.83 2.89
N LEU A 9 -18.73 8.99 2.27
CA LEU A 9 -18.08 10.28 2.04
C LEU A 9 -18.74 11.08 0.91
N PHE A 10 -19.29 10.40 -0.09
CA PHE A 10 -20.02 11.02 -1.21
C PHE A 10 -21.46 11.40 -0.85
N ASN A 11 -22.07 10.74 0.15
CA ASN A 11 -23.49 10.93 0.50
C ASN A 11 -23.74 12.01 1.58
N SER A 12 -22.70 12.63 2.16
CA SER A 12 -22.91 13.70 3.15
C SER A 12 -23.26 15.01 2.44
N LYS A 13 -24.42 15.59 2.75
CA LYS A 13 -24.90 16.91 2.27
C LYS A 13 -23.90 18.06 2.45
N HIS A 14 -22.88 17.89 3.30
CA HIS A 14 -21.76 18.81 3.46
C HIS A 14 -20.47 18.16 2.95
N TYR A 15 -19.86 18.82 1.97
CA TYR A 15 -18.56 18.49 1.40
C TYR A 15 -17.47 18.82 2.42
N ASP A 16 -16.81 17.80 2.96
CA ASP A 16 -15.82 17.93 4.01
C ASP A 16 -14.44 17.57 3.45
N SER A 17 -13.72 18.59 2.94
CA SER A 17 -12.39 18.44 2.33
C SER A 17 -11.37 17.83 3.27
N GLU A 18 -11.56 18.01 4.58
CA GLU A 18 -10.66 17.51 5.63
C GLU A 18 -10.69 15.97 5.72
N LYS A 19 -11.87 15.36 5.50
CA LYS A 19 -12.01 13.91 5.48
C LYS A 19 -11.36 13.27 4.25
N PHE A 20 -11.32 13.98 3.12
CA PHE A 20 -10.64 13.50 1.91
C PHE A 20 -9.12 13.55 2.04
N ASP A 21 -8.56 14.61 2.62
CA ASP A 21 -7.13 14.69 2.90
C ASP A 21 -6.69 13.58 3.88
N LYS A 22 -7.49 13.35 4.93
CA LYS A 22 -7.24 12.28 5.90
C LYS A 22 -7.35 10.89 5.27
N TYR A 23 -8.28 10.68 4.34
CA TYR A 23 -8.42 9.42 3.61
C TYR A 23 -7.22 9.17 2.67
N ALA A 24 -6.79 10.19 1.92
CA ALA A 24 -5.62 10.11 1.05
C ALA A 24 -4.35 9.81 1.86
N LYS A 25 -4.09 10.56 2.94
CA LYS A 25 -2.96 10.32 3.86
C LYS A 25 -2.96 8.89 4.41
N ASN A 26 -4.11 8.38 4.85
CA ASN A 26 -4.24 7.01 5.33
C ASN A 26 -3.96 5.97 4.23
N LEU A 27 -4.32 6.23 2.97
CA LEU A 27 -4.00 5.35 1.84
C LEU A 27 -2.50 5.36 1.53
N TYR A 28 -1.85 6.52 1.53
CA TYR A 28 -0.40 6.63 1.35
C TYR A 28 0.38 5.93 2.48
N GLN A 29 0.01 6.16 3.74
CA GLN A 29 0.61 5.45 4.87
C GLN A 29 0.37 3.93 4.82
N SER A 30 -0.82 3.50 4.37
CA SER A 30 -1.09 2.07 4.18
C SER A 30 -0.22 1.46 3.07
N ALA A 31 0.04 2.23 2.00
CA ALA A 31 0.88 1.80 0.90
C ALA A 31 2.33 1.59 1.35
N ASP A 32 2.91 2.53 2.09
CA ASP A 32 4.27 2.41 2.63
C ASP A 32 4.40 1.25 3.63
N ARG A 33 3.38 1.09 4.50
CA ARG A 33 3.32 -0.05 5.42
C ARG A 33 3.26 -1.38 4.68
N SER A 34 2.62 -1.42 3.51
CA SER A 34 2.58 -2.63 2.68
C SER A 34 3.97 -2.95 2.14
N VAL A 35 4.71 -1.98 1.62
CA VAL A 35 6.09 -2.19 1.15
C VAL A 35 6.95 -2.76 2.26
N ILE A 36 6.94 -2.12 3.43
CA ILE A 36 7.72 -2.56 4.60
C ILE A 36 7.35 -3.99 4.99
N SER A 37 6.05 -4.32 5.03
CA SER A 37 5.60 -5.67 5.41
C SER A 37 6.05 -6.74 4.43
N TYR A 38 5.94 -6.51 3.12
CA TYR A 38 6.36 -7.48 2.11
C TYR A 38 7.88 -7.61 2.03
N THR A 39 8.63 -6.51 2.21
CA THR A 39 10.09 -6.55 2.30
C THR A 39 10.54 -7.34 3.53
N ALA A 40 9.98 -7.06 4.72
CA ALA A 40 10.32 -7.78 5.94
C ALA A 40 10.02 -9.29 5.81
N LEU A 41 8.86 -9.63 5.24
CA LEU A 41 8.46 -11.01 5.01
C LEU A 41 9.37 -11.71 3.98
N GLY A 42 9.79 -10.99 2.95
CA GLY A 42 10.78 -11.47 1.98
C GLY A 42 12.15 -11.72 2.59
N VAL A 43 12.64 -10.82 3.45
CA VAL A 43 13.93 -10.98 4.16
C VAL A 43 13.88 -12.20 5.09
N LEU A 44 12.81 -12.34 5.87
CA LEU A 44 12.63 -13.46 6.80
C LEU A 44 12.55 -14.81 6.07
N LEU A 45 11.75 -14.88 5.00
CA LEU A 45 11.65 -16.09 4.19
C LEU A 45 12.96 -16.41 3.48
N GLY A 46 13.62 -15.41 2.88
CA GLY A 46 14.90 -15.59 2.22
C GLY A 46 15.96 -16.13 3.16
N GLY A 47 16.15 -15.49 4.31
CA GLY A 47 17.17 -15.88 5.29
C GLY A 47 16.91 -17.23 5.96
N SER A 48 15.65 -17.53 6.28
CA SER A 48 15.27 -18.83 6.88
C SER A 48 15.46 -19.99 5.90
N LEU A 49 15.10 -19.80 4.62
CA LEU A 49 15.30 -20.80 3.57
C LEU A 49 16.79 -21.03 3.27
N GLY A 50 17.59 -19.97 3.17
CA GLY A 50 19.02 -20.12 2.92
C GLY A 50 19.78 -20.75 4.09
N TYR A 51 19.42 -20.41 5.33
CA TYR A 51 19.98 -21.10 6.50
C TYR A 51 19.55 -22.57 6.55
N GLY A 52 18.26 -22.86 6.31
CA GLY A 52 17.74 -24.23 6.34
C GLY A 52 18.37 -25.15 5.27
N ALA A 53 18.58 -24.63 4.06
CA ALA A 53 19.13 -25.39 2.94
C ALA A 53 20.65 -25.61 3.05
N PHE A 54 21.41 -24.59 3.45
CA PHE A 54 22.87 -24.63 3.40
C PHE A 54 23.56 -24.71 4.76
N LYS A 55 22.82 -24.51 5.87
CA LYS A 55 23.33 -24.45 7.25
C LYS A 55 24.51 -23.49 7.45
N MET A 56 24.71 -22.55 6.54
CA MET A 56 25.77 -21.53 6.58
C MET A 56 25.16 -20.15 6.71
N VAL A 57 25.72 -19.36 7.64
CA VAL A 57 25.28 -17.98 7.91
C VAL A 57 25.50 -17.07 6.69
N THR A 58 26.59 -17.26 5.94
CA THR A 58 26.87 -16.48 4.71
C THR A 58 25.80 -16.68 3.64
N MET A 59 25.31 -17.92 3.47
CA MET A 59 24.22 -18.23 2.54
C MET A 59 22.88 -17.69 3.03
N ALA A 60 22.64 -17.68 4.35
CA ALA A 60 21.46 -17.05 4.95
C ALA A 60 21.42 -15.53 4.69
N ILE A 61 22.56 -14.84 4.79
CA ILE A 61 22.64 -13.41 4.49
C ILE A 61 22.35 -13.16 3.00
N GLY A 62 22.98 -13.91 2.09
CA GLY A 62 22.78 -13.74 0.65
C GLY A 62 21.33 -13.99 0.21
N SER A 63 20.73 -15.08 0.70
CA SER A 63 19.33 -15.42 0.42
C SER A 63 18.33 -14.44 1.05
N SER A 64 18.62 -13.87 2.23
CA SER A 64 17.80 -12.82 2.84
C SER A 64 17.76 -11.55 2.00
N ALA A 65 18.88 -11.18 1.36
CA ALA A 65 18.94 -10.02 0.47
C ALA A 65 18.10 -10.25 -0.80
N ILE A 66 18.20 -11.44 -1.39
CA ILE A 66 17.40 -11.83 -2.57
C ILE A 66 15.91 -11.87 -2.21
N GLY A 67 15.55 -12.52 -1.10
CA GLY A 67 14.17 -12.57 -0.62
C GLY A 67 13.60 -11.19 -0.31
N GLY A 68 14.41 -10.31 0.31
CA GLY A 68 14.06 -8.92 0.57
C GLY A 68 13.81 -8.10 -0.70
N ALA A 69 14.64 -8.27 -1.73
CA ALA A 69 14.47 -7.60 -3.03
C ALA A 69 13.16 -8.05 -3.72
N PHE A 70 12.86 -9.34 -3.67
CA PHE A 70 11.61 -9.88 -4.22
C PHE A 70 10.38 -9.39 -3.45
N GLY A 71 10.47 -9.40 -2.11
CA GLY A 71 9.45 -8.84 -1.22
C GLY A 71 9.21 -7.35 -1.47
N TYR A 72 10.28 -6.58 -1.68
CA TYR A 72 10.20 -5.15 -2.02
C TYR A 72 9.47 -4.90 -3.34
N GLN A 73 9.78 -5.65 -4.40
CA GLN A 73 9.07 -5.52 -5.68
C GLN A 73 7.58 -5.85 -5.56
N LEU A 74 7.22 -6.91 -4.83
CA LEU A 74 5.82 -7.25 -4.55
C LEU A 74 5.12 -6.18 -3.73
N GLY A 75 5.82 -5.65 -2.72
CA GLY A 75 5.37 -4.55 -1.88
C GLY A 75 5.07 -3.29 -2.70
N LEU A 76 5.97 -2.92 -3.62
CA LEU A 76 5.77 -1.79 -4.53
C LEU A 76 4.51 -1.96 -5.37
N ARG A 77 4.29 -3.13 -5.99
CA ARG A 77 3.08 -3.37 -6.79
C ARG A 77 1.79 -3.20 -5.96
N SER A 78 1.79 -3.68 -4.73
CA SER A 78 0.66 -3.50 -3.81
C SER A 78 0.46 -2.03 -3.43
N ALA A 79 1.55 -1.30 -3.16
CA ALA A 79 1.54 0.12 -2.86
C ALA A 79 1.03 0.96 -4.04
N TYR A 80 1.50 0.68 -5.27
CA TYR A 80 1.00 1.32 -6.49
C TYR A 80 -0.51 1.13 -6.63
N LYS A 81 -1.02 -0.10 -6.48
CA LYS A 81 -2.46 -0.38 -6.56
C LYS A 81 -3.29 0.42 -5.55
N GLN A 82 -2.75 0.64 -4.34
CA GLN A 82 -3.40 1.50 -3.34
C GLN A 82 -3.37 2.97 -3.76
N LYS A 83 -2.23 3.48 -4.24
CA LYS A 83 -2.09 4.85 -4.74
C LYS A 83 -3.02 5.14 -5.93
N THR A 84 -3.13 4.23 -6.90
CA THR A 84 -4.01 4.40 -8.07
C THR A 84 -5.48 4.48 -7.67
N LYS A 85 -5.92 3.65 -6.70
CA LYS A 85 -7.28 3.71 -6.17
C LYS A 85 -7.57 5.06 -5.48
N ALA A 86 -6.58 5.62 -4.78
CA ALA A 86 -6.68 6.96 -4.20
C ALA A 86 -6.86 8.03 -5.29
N GLN A 87 -6.03 7.99 -6.33
CA GLN A 87 -6.10 8.95 -7.44
C GLN A 87 -7.41 8.89 -8.23
N ILE A 88 -7.92 7.68 -8.49
CA ILE A 88 -9.23 7.51 -9.15
C ILE A 88 -10.34 8.11 -8.30
N ALA A 89 -10.32 7.86 -6.99
CA ALA A 89 -11.30 8.44 -6.08
C ALA A 89 -11.21 9.97 -6.04
N LEU A 90 -10.01 10.55 -6.07
CA LEU A 90 -9.81 12.01 -6.14
C LEU A 90 -10.31 12.61 -7.45
N CYS A 91 -10.02 11.96 -8.59
CA CYS A 91 -10.50 12.39 -9.89
C CYS A 91 -12.04 12.39 -9.95
N GLN A 92 -12.67 11.33 -9.44
CA GLN A 92 -14.12 11.22 -9.44
C GLN A 92 -14.79 12.31 -8.59
N LEU A 93 -14.14 12.75 -7.50
CA LEU A 93 -14.61 13.90 -6.71
C LEU A 93 -14.58 15.21 -7.48
N GLU A 94 -13.52 15.44 -8.25
CA GLU A 94 -13.34 16.70 -8.98
C GLU A 94 -14.36 16.85 -10.12
N ILE A 95 -14.71 15.72 -10.75
CA ILE A 95 -15.81 15.65 -11.72
C ILE A 95 -17.14 15.99 -11.06
N GLU A 96 -17.47 15.38 -9.92
CA GLU A 96 -18.74 15.66 -9.21
C GLU A 96 -18.85 17.12 -8.75
N LYS A 97 -17.75 17.72 -8.29
CA LYS A 97 -17.70 19.15 -7.97
C LYS A 97 -18.02 20.01 -9.17
N SER A 98 -17.38 19.73 -10.30
CA SER A 98 -17.54 20.49 -11.54
C SER A 98 -18.97 20.38 -12.08
N VAL A 99 -19.61 19.21 -11.93
CA VAL A 99 -21.01 18.99 -12.31
C VAL A 99 -21.98 19.70 -11.36
N ARG A 100 -21.69 19.75 -10.05
CA ARG A 100 -22.56 20.42 -9.06
C ARG A 100 -22.42 21.95 -9.05
N ALA A 101 -21.28 22.47 -9.49
CA ALA A 101 -21.03 23.91 -9.61
C ALA A 101 -21.71 24.53 -10.85
N LYS A 102 -22.31 23.70 -11.71
CA LYS A 102 -23.03 24.10 -12.92
C LYS A 102 -24.54 23.97 -12.69
#